data_AF-A0A1C5NNG8-F1
#
_entry.id   AF-A0A1C5NNG8-F1
#
_cell.length_a   1.000
_cell.length_b   1.000
_cell.length_c   1.000
_cell.angle_alpha   90.00
_cell.angle_beta   90.00
_cell.angle_gamma   90.00
#
_symmetry.space_group_name_H-M   'P 1'
#
loop_
_entity.id
_entity.type
_entity.pdbx_description
1 polymer ?
#
loop_
_entity_poly.entity_id
_entity_poly.type
_entity_poly.pdbx_seq_one_letter_code
_entity_poly.pdbx_strand_id
1 'polypeptide(L)'
;MADLNKEVLEILDKLDIQNGIVINTSTEQKLDIKTDKIECKTIPIENLDNELSGQKNIRAIIVNEKIFEESNKNYLEKFRDILILVITENPIDKRTVFELLSGQCNEKLKIDGYTGRAIKENMEKLGFTCSAEIKKYKEVKPENEENIFLSQGSLLNHYLNWLEEYVQAELDVEYFVQAYQYTGMTSKEQESKAPFLSVITRTQGKRIEPLRETLLSLAGQSCDDFEVLIMGHNMELQNEKKVLQVIEETPGFLKQKIRFIPVTGGNRSTPINKGFEKARGSYAVIFDDDDLVFDNWVAAFKEKAQEYPGRVIHSYVVSQYWSLEKDDSGREILRTEDAPNNQFCKDFHFINELYGNSCPVLGLAFPLFPFKKMGFKFDETLDTTEDWDYLMSVCDLCGVADVQEVTSMYRLWNNTENSHSLHDVEIWNTNREEIQRRMENRPLLLPEKYVGELISAIEKDNYLFEKNHKQKQQVTPLYYDNGNGYNENNVKRVGSAQFYPQLNYEYHNLEEVGGISSLRWDPSEFGDICVENPRFVIDLKNGKRIVKYVEEISSNGFRIGNNIIFFHPDPQMYVKFSRPLNISKVTILGTMSQDITQDMHNQLAHKYNSNIIIKTKTNLKAFLKKIKRHL
;
A
#
# COMPACT_ATOMS: atom_id res chain seq x y z
N MET A 1 -37.31 -6.16 -25.63
CA MET A 1 -37.67 -5.11 -26.61
C MET A 1 -38.46 -3.95 -25.99
N ALA A 2 -39.50 -4.18 -25.15
CA ALA A 2 -40.16 -3.09 -24.42
C ALA A 2 -39.19 -2.35 -23.46
N ASP A 3 -38.28 -3.11 -22.85
CA ASP A 3 -37.04 -2.71 -22.17
C ASP A 3 -36.38 -1.48 -22.79
N LEU A 4 -35.67 -1.76 -23.88
CA LEU A 4 -34.79 -0.86 -24.61
C LEU A 4 -35.46 0.45 -25.08
N ASN A 5 -36.75 0.39 -25.47
CA ASN A 5 -37.51 1.58 -25.83
C ASN A 5 -37.60 2.58 -24.66
N LYS A 6 -37.81 2.08 -23.44
CA LYS A 6 -37.94 2.90 -22.24
C LYS A 6 -36.60 3.55 -21.89
N GLU A 7 -35.51 2.78 -21.92
CA GLU A 7 -34.17 3.31 -21.59
C GLU A 7 -33.72 4.38 -22.61
N VAL A 8 -33.95 4.17 -23.90
CA VAL A 8 -33.62 5.18 -24.92
C VAL A 8 -34.43 6.46 -24.71
N LEU A 9 -35.74 6.35 -24.46
CA LEU A 9 -36.59 7.50 -24.17
C LEU A 9 -36.13 8.26 -22.92
N GLU A 10 -35.71 7.55 -21.87
CA GLU A 10 -35.20 8.17 -20.64
C GLU A 10 -33.91 8.96 -20.88
N ILE A 11 -32.98 8.46 -21.70
CA ILE A 11 -31.77 9.22 -22.06
C ILE A 11 -32.11 10.47 -22.87
N LEU A 12 -33.01 10.35 -23.85
CA LEU A 12 -33.41 11.49 -24.68
C LEU A 12 -34.06 12.58 -23.82
N ASP A 13 -34.91 12.21 -22.86
CA ASP A 13 -35.54 13.14 -21.91
C ASP A 13 -34.51 13.80 -20.99
N LYS A 14 -33.55 13.04 -20.44
CA LYS A 14 -32.42 13.57 -19.64
C LYS A 14 -31.55 14.58 -20.38
N LEU A 15 -31.52 14.52 -21.71
CA LEU A 15 -30.75 15.42 -22.57
C LEU A 15 -31.63 16.48 -23.27
N ASP A 16 -32.86 16.69 -22.79
CA ASP A 16 -33.84 17.66 -23.30
C ASP A 16 -34.21 17.49 -24.79
N ILE A 17 -34.10 16.27 -25.33
CA ILE A 17 -34.47 15.94 -26.71
C ILE A 17 -35.93 15.46 -26.74
N GLN A 18 -36.85 16.42 -26.84
CA GLN A 18 -38.30 16.15 -26.80
C GLN A 18 -38.98 16.06 -28.18
N ASN A 19 -38.28 16.38 -29.27
CA ASN A 19 -38.81 16.32 -30.62
C ASN A 19 -37.76 15.94 -31.67
N GLY A 20 -38.23 15.39 -32.79
CA GLY A 20 -37.40 15.11 -33.97
C GLY A 20 -37.29 13.63 -34.31
N ILE A 21 -36.29 13.31 -35.13
CA ILE A 21 -36.11 11.97 -35.70
C ILE A 21 -34.92 11.29 -35.03
N VAL A 22 -35.15 10.05 -34.59
CA VAL A 22 -34.12 9.15 -34.08
C VAL A 22 -33.92 8.03 -35.10
N ILE A 23 -32.68 7.84 -35.54
CA ILE A 23 -32.37 6.77 -36.49
C ILE A 23 -31.75 5.60 -35.75
N ASN A 24 -32.35 4.43 -35.84
CA ASN A 24 -31.78 3.19 -35.35
C ASN A 24 -31.07 2.45 -36.48
N THR A 25 -29.76 2.27 -36.35
CA THR A 25 -28.96 1.52 -37.33
C THR A 25 -28.86 0.03 -37.04
N SER A 26 -29.28 -0.40 -35.84
CA SER A 26 -29.31 -1.81 -35.46
C SER A 26 -30.51 -2.51 -36.10
N THR A 27 -30.24 -3.40 -37.05
CA THR A 27 -31.27 -4.24 -37.67
C THR A 27 -31.69 -5.40 -36.78
N GLU A 28 -30.84 -5.78 -35.83
CA GLU A 28 -31.06 -6.89 -34.89
C GLU A 28 -31.97 -6.48 -33.73
N GLN A 29 -31.81 -5.24 -33.24
CA GLN A 29 -32.61 -4.68 -32.14
C GLN A 29 -33.59 -3.63 -32.69
N LYS A 30 -34.80 -4.08 -33.09
CA LYS A 30 -35.84 -3.15 -33.56
C LYS A 30 -36.42 -2.34 -32.38
N LEU A 31 -36.28 -1.02 -32.46
CA LEU A 31 -36.89 -0.06 -31.56
C LEU A 31 -38.16 0.50 -32.21
N ASP A 32 -39.29 0.44 -31.50
CA ASP A 32 -40.58 1.03 -31.93
C ASP A 32 -40.94 2.18 -30.97
N ILE A 33 -40.08 3.21 -30.96
CA ILE A 33 -40.31 4.42 -30.17
C ILE A 33 -41.33 5.27 -30.92
N LYS A 34 -42.56 5.33 -30.39
CA LYS A 34 -43.64 6.20 -30.88
C LYS A 34 -44.15 7.07 -29.76
N THR A 35 -43.78 8.34 -29.80
CA THR A 35 -44.44 9.40 -29.05
C THR A 35 -45.01 10.41 -30.05
N ASP A 36 -45.92 11.30 -29.63
CA ASP A 36 -46.50 12.31 -30.51
C ASP A 36 -45.47 13.28 -31.12
N LYS A 37 -44.21 13.27 -30.64
CA LYS A 37 -43.17 14.25 -30.98
C LYS A 37 -41.83 13.63 -31.42
N ILE A 38 -41.58 12.35 -31.15
CA ILE A 38 -40.35 11.64 -31.52
C ILE A 38 -40.71 10.49 -32.46
N GLU A 39 -40.11 10.50 -33.66
CA GLU A 39 -40.24 9.45 -34.66
C GLU A 39 -38.96 8.62 -34.69
N CYS A 40 -39.06 7.30 -34.52
CA CYS A 40 -37.93 6.38 -34.68
C CYS A 40 -38.00 5.64 -36.02
N LYS A 41 -36.90 5.68 -36.78
CA LYS A 41 -36.74 4.97 -38.06
C LYS A 41 -35.61 3.96 -37.94
N THR A 42 -35.88 2.70 -38.24
CA THR A 42 -34.85 1.66 -38.29
C THR A 42 -34.38 1.44 -39.73
N ILE A 43 -33.10 1.68 -40.01
CA ILE A 43 -32.48 1.49 -41.33
C ILE A 43 -31.10 0.83 -41.18
N PRO A 44 -30.59 0.06 -42.16
CA PRO A 44 -29.22 -0.43 -42.12
C PRO A 44 -28.19 0.71 -42.13
N ILE A 45 -27.05 0.54 -41.45
CA ILE A 45 -25.99 1.57 -41.38
C ILE A 45 -25.47 2.03 -42.75
N GLU A 46 -25.44 1.12 -43.73
CA GLU A 46 -25.04 1.39 -45.12
C GLU A 46 -25.94 2.44 -45.81
N ASN A 47 -27.21 2.52 -45.41
CA ASN A 47 -28.19 3.44 -45.98
C ASN A 47 -28.23 4.79 -45.24
N LEU A 48 -27.45 4.96 -44.18
CA LEU A 48 -27.51 6.12 -43.30
C LEU A 48 -27.15 7.43 -44.00
N ASP A 49 -26.20 7.40 -44.95
CA ASP A 49 -25.81 8.58 -45.73
C ASP A 49 -26.97 9.16 -46.54
N ASN A 50 -27.80 8.29 -47.12
CA ASN A 50 -28.98 8.71 -47.88
C ASN A 50 -29.99 9.42 -46.96
N GLU A 51 -30.21 8.90 -45.76
CA GLU A 51 -31.16 9.46 -44.81
C GLU A 51 -30.68 10.79 -44.22
N LEU A 52 -29.39 10.88 -43.87
CA LEU A 52 -28.75 12.12 -43.39
C LEU A 52 -28.80 13.24 -44.43
N SER A 53 -28.69 12.91 -45.72
CA SER A 53 -28.77 13.90 -46.80
C SER A 53 -30.20 14.42 -47.05
N GLY A 54 -31.22 13.62 -46.70
CA GLY A 54 -32.62 13.86 -47.06
C GLY A 54 -33.48 14.52 -45.97
N GLN A 55 -33.07 14.49 -44.69
CA GLN A 55 -33.92 14.93 -43.58
C GLN A 55 -33.32 16.05 -42.74
N LYS A 56 -34.09 17.12 -42.55
CA LYS A 56 -33.80 18.20 -41.60
C LYS A 56 -34.54 17.87 -40.30
N ASN A 57 -33.80 17.66 -39.19
CA ASN A 57 -34.27 17.39 -37.80
C ASN A 57 -33.98 15.99 -37.23
N ILE A 58 -32.91 15.32 -37.70
CA ILE A 58 -32.34 14.16 -37.00
C ILE A 58 -31.64 14.66 -35.74
N ARG A 59 -31.99 14.11 -34.58
CA ARG A 59 -31.44 14.52 -33.28
C ARG A 59 -30.52 13.50 -32.65
N ALA A 60 -30.76 12.22 -32.91
CA ALA A 60 -29.93 11.16 -32.40
C ALA A 60 -29.83 9.98 -33.37
N ILE A 61 -28.71 9.26 -33.31
CA ILE A 61 -28.49 8.01 -34.03
C ILE A 61 -28.14 6.93 -33.02
N ILE A 62 -28.84 5.80 -33.11
CA ILE A 62 -28.61 4.62 -32.30
C ILE A 62 -27.74 3.65 -33.11
N VAL A 63 -26.62 3.25 -32.54
CA VAL A 63 -25.65 2.31 -33.09
C VAL A 63 -25.38 1.18 -32.10
N ASN A 64 -24.89 0.04 -32.59
CA ASN A 64 -24.36 -1.03 -31.74
C ASN A 64 -22.82 -1.01 -31.74
N GLU A 65 -22.18 -1.94 -31.04
CA GLU A 65 -20.73 -1.97 -30.94
C GLU A 65 -19.99 -2.22 -32.27
N LYS A 66 -20.67 -2.68 -33.32
CA LYS A 66 -20.09 -2.83 -34.67
C LYS A 66 -19.68 -1.50 -35.31
N ILE A 67 -20.07 -0.36 -34.72
CA ILE A 67 -19.62 0.98 -35.17
C ILE A 67 -18.09 1.16 -35.07
N PHE A 68 -17.43 0.37 -34.22
CA PHE A 68 -15.97 0.43 -34.04
C PHE A 68 -15.19 -0.41 -35.06
N GLU A 69 -15.87 -1.19 -35.91
CA GLU A 69 -15.23 -1.91 -37.01
C GLU A 69 -14.66 -0.93 -38.06
N GLU A 70 -13.54 -1.29 -38.68
CA GLU A 70 -12.80 -0.44 -39.62
C GLU A 70 -13.68 0.10 -40.77
N SER A 71 -14.64 -0.70 -41.23
CA SER A 71 -15.59 -0.33 -42.30
C SER A 71 -16.60 0.74 -41.89
N ASN A 72 -16.91 0.87 -40.60
CA ASN A 72 -17.97 1.76 -40.08
C ASN A 72 -17.41 2.99 -39.36
N LYS A 73 -16.12 2.99 -39.00
CA LYS A 73 -15.49 4.03 -38.18
C LYS A 73 -15.56 5.43 -38.78
N ASN A 74 -15.60 5.54 -40.11
CA ASN A 74 -15.73 6.81 -40.83
C ASN A 74 -17.08 7.53 -40.57
N TYR A 75 -18.13 6.80 -40.16
CA TYR A 75 -19.42 7.37 -39.85
C TYR A 75 -19.40 8.21 -38.57
N LEU A 76 -18.58 7.83 -37.58
CA LEU A 76 -18.42 8.61 -36.34
C LEU A 76 -17.92 10.03 -36.62
N GLU A 77 -17.07 10.22 -37.64
CA GLU A 77 -16.62 11.56 -38.04
C GLU A 77 -17.74 12.43 -38.63
N LYS A 78 -18.78 11.82 -39.21
CA LYS A 78 -19.94 12.51 -39.79
C LYS A 78 -20.96 12.94 -38.74
N PHE A 79 -20.94 12.34 -37.54
CA PHE A 79 -21.95 12.54 -36.50
C PHE A 79 -21.60 13.63 -35.49
N ARG A 80 -20.66 14.54 -35.79
CA ARG A 80 -20.17 15.53 -34.82
C ARG A 80 -21.26 16.43 -34.23
N ASP A 81 -22.30 16.73 -35.00
CA ASP A 81 -23.41 17.59 -34.57
C ASP A 81 -24.67 16.81 -34.11
N ILE A 82 -24.56 15.49 -33.99
CA ILE A 82 -25.68 14.58 -33.68
C ILE A 82 -25.36 13.77 -32.43
N LEU A 83 -26.36 13.55 -31.57
CA LEU A 83 -26.20 12.66 -30.42
C LEU A 83 -26.03 11.21 -30.89
N ILE A 84 -25.03 10.51 -30.38
CA ILE A 84 -24.83 9.08 -30.67
C ILE A 84 -25.24 8.28 -29.44
N LEU A 85 -26.21 7.39 -29.59
CA LEU A 85 -26.58 6.39 -28.59
C LEU A 85 -25.93 5.06 -28.98
N VAL A 86 -25.01 4.56 -28.16
CA VAL A 86 -24.42 3.24 -28.35
C VAL A 86 -25.12 2.26 -27.43
N ILE A 87 -25.70 1.21 -28.00
CA ILE A 87 -26.29 0.09 -27.27
C ILE A 87 -25.32 -1.08 -27.33
N THR A 88 -24.88 -1.57 -26.18
CA THR A 88 -23.86 -2.63 -26.10
C THR A 88 -24.33 -3.71 -25.14
N GLU A 89 -24.43 -4.95 -25.62
CA GLU A 89 -24.64 -6.12 -24.74
C GLU A 89 -23.32 -6.40 -24.00
N ASN A 90 -23.39 -6.65 -22.69
CA ASN A 90 -22.19 -6.90 -21.90
C ASN A 90 -21.74 -8.36 -22.12
N PRO A 91 -20.58 -8.60 -22.75
CA PRO A 91 -20.18 -9.96 -23.10
C PRO A 91 -19.52 -10.70 -21.93
N ILE A 92 -19.31 -10.04 -20.77
CA ILE A 92 -18.62 -10.62 -19.61
C ILE A 92 -19.56 -10.62 -18.40
N ASP A 93 -19.70 -11.80 -17.79
CA ASP A 93 -20.43 -11.99 -16.53
C ASP A 93 -19.79 -13.07 -15.65
N LYS A 94 -20.35 -13.30 -14.45
CA LYS A 94 -19.83 -14.29 -13.50
C LYS A 94 -19.72 -15.69 -14.10
N ARG A 95 -20.64 -16.06 -15.00
CA ARG A 95 -20.62 -17.35 -15.70
C ARG A 95 -19.46 -17.40 -16.71
N THR A 96 -19.27 -16.34 -17.48
CA THR A 96 -18.18 -16.20 -18.45
C THR A 96 -16.83 -16.30 -17.74
N VAL A 97 -16.66 -15.59 -16.61
CA VAL A 97 -15.44 -15.68 -15.79
C VAL A 97 -15.25 -17.09 -15.23
N PHE A 98 -16.32 -17.75 -14.78
CA PHE A 98 -16.25 -19.14 -14.33
C PHE A 98 -15.85 -20.11 -15.45
N GLU A 99 -16.41 -19.98 -16.65
CA GLU A 99 -16.10 -20.83 -17.80
C GLU A 99 -14.62 -20.65 -18.24
N LEU A 100 -14.10 -19.42 -18.14
CA LEU A 100 -12.66 -19.14 -18.30
C LEU A 100 -11.82 -19.86 -17.23
N LEU A 101 -12.17 -19.72 -15.94
CA LEU A 101 -11.42 -20.31 -14.83
C LEU A 101 -11.47 -21.85 -14.81
N SER A 102 -12.60 -22.42 -15.23
CA SER A 102 -12.80 -23.88 -15.27
C SER A 102 -12.17 -24.55 -16.50
N GLY A 103 -11.52 -23.77 -17.37
CA GLY A 103 -10.93 -24.27 -18.62
C GLY A 103 -11.98 -24.74 -19.62
N GLN A 104 -13.26 -24.41 -19.42
CA GLN A 104 -14.36 -24.67 -20.36
C GLN A 104 -14.39 -23.64 -21.49
N CYS A 105 -13.21 -23.20 -21.95
CA CYS A 105 -13.03 -22.38 -23.13
C CYS A 105 -13.28 -23.24 -24.38
N ASN A 106 -14.54 -23.33 -24.81
CA ASN A 106 -14.88 -23.86 -26.12
C ASN A 106 -14.60 -22.79 -27.21
N GLU A 107 -14.50 -23.17 -28.49
CA GLU A 107 -14.31 -22.21 -29.61
C GLU A 107 -15.40 -21.11 -29.66
N LYS A 108 -16.51 -21.30 -28.94
CA LYS A 108 -17.59 -20.32 -28.77
C LYS A 108 -17.29 -19.23 -27.74
N LEU A 109 -16.33 -19.43 -26.83
CA LEU A 109 -15.88 -18.46 -25.84
C LEU A 109 -14.89 -17.44 -26.45
N LYS A 110 -15.11 -17.06 -27.71
CA LYS A 110 -14.64 -15.76 -28.19
C LYS A 110 -15.51 -14.73 -27.50
N ILE A 111 -14.94 -14.01 -26.56
CA ILE A 111 -15.58 -12.84 -25.97
C ILE A 111 -15.52 -11.75 -27.06
N ASP A 112 -16.44 -11.85 -28.01
CA ASP A 112 -16.66 -10.85 -29.06
C ASP A 112 -17.57 -9.76 -28.48
N GLY A 113 -17.17 -8.50 -28.61
CA GLY A 113 -17.91 -7.36 -28.09
C GLY A 113 -17.05 -6.43 -27.23
N TYR A 114 -17.68 -5.43 -26.65
CA TYR A 114 -17.03 -4.40 -25.84
C TYR A 114 -17.75 -4.27 -24.50
N THR A 115 -17.03 -4.03 -23.42
CA THR A 115 -17.65 -3.58 -22.17
C THR A 115 -18.06 -2.10 -22.30
N GLY A 116 -19.02 -1.63 -21.49
CA GLY A 116 -19.40 -0.22 -21.47
C GLY A 116 -18.21 0.72 -21.22
N ARG A 117 -17.24 0.28 -20.40
CA ARG A 117 -15.95 0.96 -20.22
C ARG A 117 -15.14 1.06 -21.53
N ALA A 118 -14.99 -0.04 -22.27
CA ALA A 118 -14.22 -0.06 -23.51
C ALA A 118 -14.84 0.84 -24.60
N ILE A 119 -16.17 0.86 -24.70
CA ILE A 119 -16.90 1.79 -25.59
C ILE A 119 -16.56 3.23 -25.23
N LYS A 120 -16.67 3.59 -23.95
CA LYS A 120 -16.37 4.94 -23.45
C LYS A 120 -14.94 5.37 -23.76
N GLU A 121 -13.94 4.52 -23.49
CA GLU A 121 -12.55 4.82 -23.80
C GLU A 121 -12.30 5.04 -25.31
N ASN A 122 -12.97 4.27 -26.17
CA ASN A 122 -12.84 4.42 -27.61
C ASN A 122 -13.51 5.69 -28.13
N MET A 123 -14.69 6.04 -27.60
CA MET A 123 -15.39 7.29 -27.93
C MET A 123 -14.59 8.51 -27.47
N GLU A 124 -14.00 8.49 -26.28
CA GLU A 124 -13.15 9.57 -25.76
C GLU A 124 -11.92 9.83 -26.65
N LYS A 125 -11.26 8.77 -27.15
CA LYS A 125 -10.15 8.89 -28.11
C LYS A 125 -10.57 9.56 -29.43
N LEU A 126 -11.84 9.46 -29.80
CA LEU A 126 -12.41 10.06 -31.00
C LEU A 126 -12.97 11.48 -30.76
N GLY A 127 -12.83 12.01 -29.54
CA GLY A 127 -13.27 13.36 -29.18
C GLY A 127 -14.74 13.45 -28.76
N PHE A 128 -15.34 12.33 -28.37
CA PHE A 128 -16.69 12.27 -27.82
C PHE A 128 -16.67 12.14 -26.31
N THR A 129 -17.60 12.80 -25.62
CA THR A 129 -17.82 12.67 -24.18
C THR A 129 -19.15 11.96 -23.93
N CYS A 130 -19.18 11.03 -22.96
CA CYS A 130 -20.40 10.36 -22.53
C CYS A 130 -21.27 11.34 -21.72
N SER A 131 -22.39 11.78 -22.27
CA SER A 131 -23.30 12.76 -21.65
C SER A 131 -24.37 12.11 -20.77
N ALA A 132 -24.75 10.86 -21.04
CA ALA A 132 -25.69 10.09 -20.22
C ALA A 132 -25.46 8.58 -20.38
N GLU A 133 -25.80 7.80 -19.37
CA GLU A 133 -25.69 6.33 -19.38
C GLU A 133 -26.85 5.70 -18.61
N ILE A 134 -27.38 4.60 -19.15
CA ILE A 134 -28.29 3.69 -18.46
C ILE A 134 -27.72 2.28 -18.52
N LYS A 135 -27.75 1.58 -17.39
CA LYS A 135 -27.35 0.17 -17.25
C LYS A 135 -28.58 -0.67 -16.95
N LYS A 136 -28.81 -1.72 -17.74
CA LYS A 136 -29.80 -2.73 -17.41
C LYS A 136 -29.09 -3.89 -16.72
N TYR A 137 -29.52 -4.21 -15.50
CA TYR A 137 -29.00 -5.36 -14.76
C TYR A 137 -29.76 -6.62 -15.12
N LYS A 138 -29.06 -7.76 -15.12
CA LYS A 138 -29.67 -9.08 -15.36
C LYS A 138 -30.76 -9.33 -14.33
N GLU A 139 -31.91 -9.84 -14.76
CA GLU A 139 -32.94 -10.30 -13.83
C GLU A 139 -32.39 -11.47 -12.99
N VAL A 140 -32.41 -11.32 -11.67
CA VAL A 140 -32.09 -12.42 -10.75
C VAL A 140 -33.19 -13.47 -10.86
N LYS A 141 -33.02 -14.44 -11.76
CA LYS A 141 -33.93 -15.59 -11.85
C LYS A 141 -33.57 -16.61 -10.78
N PRO A 142 -34.47 -16.93 -9.83
CA PRO A 142 -34.27 -18.06 -8.94
C PRO A 142 -34.67 -19.34 -9.68
N GLU A 143 -33.84 -19.85 -10.59
CA GLU A 143 -34.14 -21.09 -11.30
C GLU A 143 -32.91 -22.00 -11.41
N ASN A 144 -32.79 -22.93 -10.45
CA ASN A 144 -32.44 -24.36 -10.54
C ASN A 144 -31.28 -24.85 -11.43
N GLU A 145 -30.46 -24.00 -12.02
CA GLU A 145 -29.24 -24.36 -12.77
C GLU A 145 -28.00 -23.54 -12.32
N GLU A 146 -28.02 -22.98 -11.11
CA GLU A 146 -26.79 -22.39 -10.56
C GLU A 146 -25.78 -23.51 -10.30
N ASN A 147 -24.68 -23.45 -11.05
CA ASN A 147 -23.47 -24.16 -10.70
C ASN A 147 -23.16 -23.89 -9.22
N ILE A 148 -23.06 -24.95 -8.40
CA ILE A 148 -22.86 -24.83 -6.94
C ILE A 148 -21.65 -23.98 -6.56
N PHE A 149 -20.66 -23.84 -7.46
CA PHE A 149 -19.49 -22.98 -7.31
C PHE A 149 -19.75 -21.47 -7.52
N LEU A 150 -20.89 -21.08 -8.08
CA LEU A 150 -21.35 -19.69 -8.17
C LEU A 150 -22.43 -19.34 -7.13
N SER A 151 -22.84 -20.31 -6.31
CA SER A 151 -23.80 -20.07 -5.24
C SER A 151 -23.27 -19.04 -4.24
N GLN A 152 -24.19 -18.31 -3.59
CA GLN A 152 -23.85 -17.23 -2.66
C GLN A 152 -22.85 -17.63 -1.58
N GLY A 153 -22.94 -18.84 -1.03
CA GLY A 153 -22.04 -19.31 0.04
C GLY A 153 -20.67 -19.80 -0.43
N SER A 154 -20.40 -19.82 -1.74
CA SER A 154 -19.11 -20.28 -2.27
C SER A 154 -18.03 -19.18 -2.17
N LEU A 155 -16.80 -19.59 -1.84
CA LEU A 155 -15.65 -18.68 -1.82
C LEU A 155 -15.36 -18.06 -3.19
N LEU A 156 -15.64 -18.80 -4.27
CA LEU A 156 -15.47 -18.29 -5.62
C LEU A 156 -16.45 -17.15 -5.92
N ASN A 157 -17.73 -17.30 -5.57
CA ASN A 157 -18.69 -16.22 -5.72
C ASN A 157 -18.32 -14.99 -4.86
N HIS A 158 -17.84 -15.20 -3.63
CA HIS A 158 -17.31 -14.10 -2.81
C HIS A 158 -16.13 -13.39 -3.48
N TYR A 159 -15.19 -14.14 -4.06
CA TYR A 159 -14.06 -13.56 -4.81
C TYR A 159 -14.50 -12.78 -6.03
N LEU A 160 -15.43 -13.30 -6.82
CA LEU A 160 -15.96 -12.61 -8.00
C LEU A 160 -16.74 -11.34 -7.62
N ASN A 161 -17.49 -11.36 -6.52
CA ASN A 161 -18.17 -10.17 -6.01
C ASN A 161 -17.17 -9.12 -5.50
N TRP A 162 -16.13 -9.54 -4.77
CA TRP A 162 -15.06 -8.64 -4.35
C TRP A 162 -14.35 -8.01 -5.56
N LEU A 163 -14.00 -8.81 -6.57
CA LEU A 163 -13.43 -8.31 -7.83
C LEU A 163 -14.37 -7.32 -8.51
N GLU A 164 -15.67 -7.60 -8.53
CA GLU A 164 -16.67 -6.72 -9.12
C GLU A 164 -16.72 -5.36 -8.42
N GLU A 165 -16.73 -5.33 -7.09
CA GLU A 165 -16.74 -4.09 -6.30
C GLU A 165 -15.48 -3.23 -6.55
N TYR A 166 -14.31 -3.87 -6.66
CA TYR A 166 -13.03 -3.16 -6.80
C TYR A 166 -12.70 -2.77 -8.24
N VAL A 167 -12.91 -3.69 -9.18
CA VAL A 167 -12.53 -3.50 -10.59
C VAL A 167 -13.64 -2.81 -11.38
N GLN A 168 -14.87 -2.78 -10.82
CA GLN A 168 -16.08 -2.29 -11.47
C GLN A 168 -16.22 -2.95 -12.85
N ALA A 169 -16.14 -4.28 -12.89
CA ALA A 169 -16.17 -5.05 -14.12
C ALA A 169 -17.59 -5.16 -14.71
N GLU A 170 -18.60 -4.69 -13.98
CA GLU A 170 -20.00 -4.59 -14.38
C GLU A 170 -20.62 -5.96 -14.69
N LEU A 171 -20.16 -7.02 -14.00
CA LEU A 171 -20.51 -8.43 -14.28
C LEU A 171 -22.02 -8.74 -14.18
N ASP A 172 -22.77 -7.94 -13.43
CA ASP A 172 -24.23 -8.10 -13.24
C ASP A 172 -25.04 -7.23 -14.24
N VAL A 173 -24.38 -6.45 -15.10
CA VAL A 173 -25.00 -5.67 -16.18
C VAL A 173 -25.24 -6.56 -17.40
N GLU A 174 -26.45 -6.52 -17.94
CA GLU A 174 -26.86 -7.20 -19.16
C GLU A 174 -26.50 -6.38 -20.41
N TYR A 175 -26.85 -5.10 -20.42
CA TYR A 175 -26.50 -4.18 -21.50
C TYR A 175 -26.39 -2.73 -21.02
N PHE A 176 -25.69 -1.94 -21.83
CA PHE A 176 -25.48 -0.51 -21.66
C PHE A 176 -26.20 0.26 -22.75
N VAL A 177 -26.76 1.42 -22.39
CA VAL A 177 -27.17 2.47 -23.33
C VAL A 177 -26.41 3.73 -22.97
N GLN A 178 -25.46 4.12 -23.82
CA GLN A 178 -24.56 5.25 -23.57
C GLN A 178 -24.75 6.34 -24.63
N ALA A 179 -24.93 7.58 -24.20
CA ALA A 179 -25.14 8.73 -25.06
C ALA A 179 -23.86 9.56 -25.16
N TYR A 180 -23.42 9.87 -26.38
CA TYR A 180 -22.18 10.56 -26.65
C TYR A 180 -22.39 11.82 -27.48
N GLN A 181 -21.72 12.89 -27.08
CA GLN A 181 -21.66 14.16 -27.80
C GLN A 181 -20.22 14.48 -28.18
N TYR A 182 -20.01 14.99 -29.38
CA TYR A 182 -18.69 15.43 -29.81
C TYR A 182 -18.31 16.72 -29.08
N THR A 183 -17.17 16.69 -28.40
CA THR A 183 -16.63 17.84 -27.66
C THR A 183 -15.30 18.33 -28.24
N GLY A 184 -14.85 17.72 -29.35
CA GLY A 184 -13.53 17.95 -29.91
C GLY A 184 -12.51 16.92 -29.42
N MET A 185 -11.46 16.69 -30.22
CA MET A 185 -10.31 15.93 -29.74
C MET A 185 -9.68 16.66 -28.55
N THR A 186 -9.71 16.03 -27.38
CA THR A 186 -8.74 16.35 -26.33
C THR A 186 -7.35 16.21 -26.96
N SER A 187 -6.56 17.28 -26.86
CA SER A 187 -5.25 17.45 -27.49
C SER A 187 -4.54 16.11 -27.69
N LYS A 188 -4.20 15.77 -28.95
CA LYS A 188 -3.23 14.72 -29.25
C LYS A 188 -1.99 15.00 -28.40
N GLU A 189 -1.84 14.31 -27.27
CA GLU A 189 -0.53 14.23 -26.65
C GLU A 189 0.36 13.65 -27.74
N GLN A 190 1.32 14.44 -28.22
CA GLN A 190 2.26 14.01 -29.24
C GLN A 190 2.75 12.61 -28.87
N GLU A 191 2.75 11.68 -29.84
CA GLU A 191 3.36 10.35 -29.75
C GLU A 191 4.88 10.47 -29.55
N SER A 192 5.31 11.14 -28.48
CA SER A 192 6.60 10.90 -27.88
C SER A 192 6.55 9.49 -27.32
N LYS A 193 7.58 8.68 -27.60
CA LYS A 193 7.73 7.35 -27.00
C LYS A 193 7.50 7.47 -25.48
N ALA A 194 6.49 6.74 -24.98
CA ALA A 194 6.17 6.74 -23.56
C ALA A 194 7.41 6.38 -22.73
N PRO A 195 7.71 7.11 -21.64
CA PRO A 195 8.82 6.75 -20.77
C PRO A 195 8.57 5.40 -20.10
N PHE A 196 9.62 4.78 -19.57
CA PHE A 196 9.45 3.68 -18.63
C PHE A 196 8.87 4.19 -17.30
N LEU A 197 9.62 5.12 -16.69
CA LEU A 197 9.40 5.81 -15.40
C LEU A 197 8.41 6.98 -15.41
N SER A 198 7.27 6.96 -14.70
CA SER A 198 6.60 8.21 -14.28
C SER A 198 6.86 8.50 -12.81
N VAL A 199 7.61 9.55 -12.52
CA VAL A 199 7.90 10.00 -11.14
C VAL A 199 6.82 10.97 -10.70
N ILE A 200 6.10 10.65 -9.63
CA ILE A 200 5.01 11.48 -9.09
C ILE A 200 5.50 12.19 -7.82
N THR A 201 5.68 13.50 -7.90
CA THR A 201 6.13 14.32 -6.76
C THR A 201 5.02 15.28 -6.36
N ARG A 202 4.39 15.04 -5.22
CA ARG A 202 3.42 15.97 -4.63
C ARG A 202 4.13 17.05 -3.84
N THR A 203 3.64 18.29 -3.93
CA THR A 203 4.19 19.41 -3.17
C THR A 203 3.13 20.46 -2.88
N GLN A 204 3.26 21.12 -1.72
CA GLN A 204 2.51 22.33 -1.37
C GLN A 204 3.34 23.62 -1.58
N GLY A 205 4.57 23.49 -2.11
CA GLY A 205 5.51 24.59 -2.30
C GLY A 205 5.99 25.23 -1.00
N LYS A 206 5.91 24.50 0.12
CA LYS A 206 6.38 24.92 1.45
C LYS A 206 7.83 24.50 1.74
N ARG A 207 8.38 23.56 0.97
CA ARG A 207 9.71 22.97 1.16
C ARG A 207 10.57 23.16 -0.09
N ILE A 208 10.96 24.40 -0.34
CA ILE A 208 11.60 24.77 -1.62
C ILE A 208 13.04 24.25 -1.72
N GLU A 209 13.84 24.33 -0.66
CA GLU A 209 15.21 23.78 -0.69
C GLU A 209 15.20 22.24 -0.76
N PRO A 210 14.35 21.49 -0.03
CA PRO A 210 14.21 20.05 -0.22
C PRO A 210 13.81 19.69 -1.64
N LEU A 211 12.83 20.39 -2.23
CA LEU A 211 12.41 20.15 -3.62
C LEU A 211 13.55 20.37 -4.62
N ARG A 212 14.42 21.36 -4.39
CA ARG A 212 15.62 21.53 -5.23
C ARG A 212 16.54 20.33 -5.18
N GLU A 213 16.80 19.77 -4.00
CA GLU A 213 17.63 18.56 -3.87
C GLU A 213 16.95 17.33 -4.47
N THR A 214 15.63 17.22 -4.32
CA THR A 214 14.81 16.18 -4.96
C THR A 214 14.99 16.22 -6.49
N LEU A 215 14.83 17.39 -7.12
CA LEU A 215 15.04 17.53 -8.58
C LEU A 215 16.51 17.36 -8.98
N LEU A 216 17.46 17.80 -8.14
CA LEU A 216 18.88 17.61 -8.39
C LEU A 216 19.24 16.11 -8.42
N SER A 217 18.68 15.32 -7.51
CA SER A 217 18.91 13.86 -7.48
C SER A 217 18.34 13.15 -8.71
N LEU A 218 17.23 13.66 -9.28
CA LEU A 218 16.71 13.21 -10.57
C LEU A 218 17.59 13.61 -11.76
N ALA A 219 18.25 14.78 -11.70
CA ALA A 219 19.22 15.18 -12.72
C ALA A 219 20.45 14.25 -12.75
N GLY A 220 20.74 13.55 -11.65
CA GLY A 220 21.85 12.62 -11.52
C GLY A 220 21.56 11.18 -11.99
N GLN A 221 20.36 10.88 -12.49
CA GLN A 221 20.01 9.52 -12.89
C GLN A 221 20.86 9.01 -14.07
N SER A 222 21.36 7.77 -13.94
CA SER A 222 22.09 7.04 -14.96
C SER A 222 21.21 6.54 -16.12
N CYS A 223 19.89 6.47 -15.90
CA CYS A 223 18.89 6.11 -16.90
C CYS A 223 17.96 7.31 -17.14
N ASP A 224 17.82 7.72 -18.40
CA ASP A 224 17.01 8.87 -18.81
C ASP A 224 15.57 8.50 -19.21
N ASP A 225 15.15 7.24 -19.02
CA ASP A 225 13.86 6.73 -19.47
C ASP A 225 12.74 7.01 -18.45
N PHE A 226 12.58 8.29 -18.10
CA PHE A 226 11.56 8.75 -17.17
C PHE A 226 11.01 10.14 -17.52
N GLU A 227 9.85 10.45 -16.95
CA GLU A 227 9.26 11.78 -16.82
C GLU A 227 9.01 12.11 -15.34
N VAL A 228 8.76 13.39 -15.05
CA VAL A 228 8.47 13.88 -13.69
C VAL A 228 7.16 14.66 -13.72
N LEU A 229 6.20 14.26 -12.90
CA LEU A 229 4.94 14.96 -12.68
C LEU A 229 4.99 15.63 -11.32
N ILE A 230 5.10 16.96 -11.31
CA ILE A 230 5.07 17.75 -10.09
C ILE A 230 3.61 18.16 -9.83
N MET A 231 3.01 17.54 -8.82
CA MET A 231 1.62 17.70 -8.42
C MET A 231 1.51 18.80 -7.39
N GLY A 232 1.20 20.01 -7.85
CA GLY A 232 1.06 21.20 -6.99
C GLY A 232 -0.27 21.20 -6.25
N HIS A 233 -0.28 20.71 -5.01
CA HIS A 233 -1.51 20.47 -4.24
C HIS A 233 -1.88 21.66 -3.35
N ASN A 234 -3.09 22.20 -3.55
CA ASN A 234 -3.67 23.27 -2.72
C ASN A 234 -2.69 24.43 -2.43
N MET A 235 -1.94 24.84 -3.46
CA MET A 235 -0.90 25.86 -3.31
C MET A 235 -1.46 27.27 -3.43
N GLU A 236 -0.94 28.16 -2.59
CA GLU A 236 -1.08 29.60 -2.82
C GLU A 236 -0.22 30.04 -4.02
N LEU A 237 -0.65 31.09 -4.71
CA LEU A 237 0.04 31.64 -5.88
C LEU A 237 1.53 31.96 -5.61
N GLN A 238 1.87 32.37 -4.39
CA GLN A 238 3.28 32.64 -4.03
C GLN A 238 4.13 31.37 -3.98
N ASN A 239 3.58 30.28 -3.46
CA ASN A 239 4.28 29.00 -3.38
C ASN A 239 4.38 28.34 -4.76
N GLU A 240 3.33 28.45 -5.58
CA GLU A 240 3.38 28.02 -6.98
C GLU A 240 4.51 28.72 -7.75
N LYS A 241 4.66 30.03 -7.61
CA LYS A 241 5.76 30.78 -8.24
C LYS A 241 7.13 30.27 -7.81
N LYS A 242 7.31 29.93 -6.53
CA LYS A 242 8.58 29.36 -6.03
C LYS A 242 8.86 27.99 -6.64
N VAL A 243 7.84 27.13 -6.74
CA VAL A 243 7.97 25.80 -7.39
C VAL A 243 8.34 25.96 -8.87
N LEU A 244 7.65 26.83 -9.60
CA LEU A 244 7.96 27.11 -11.01
C LEU A 244 9.38 27.66 -11.19
N GLN A 245 9.85 28.51 -10.27
CA GLN A 245 11.22 28.99 -10.27
C GLN A 245 12.23 27.84 -10.09
N VAL A 246 11.98 26.93 -9.13
CA VAL A 246 12.85 25.75 -8.92
C VAL A 246 12.88 24.86 -10.16
N ILE A 247 11.76 24.69 -10.86
CA ILE A 247 11.71 23.95 -12.13
C ILE A 247 12.56 24.66 -13.20
N GLU A 248 12.51 25.99 -13.29
CA GLU A 248 13.31 26.78 -14.21
C GLU A 248 14.81 26.68 -13.95
N GLU A 249 15.21 26.49 -12.68
CA GLU A 249 16.60 26.29 -12.25
C GLU A 249 17.17 24.93 -12.68
N THR A 250 16.33 23.96 -13.09
CA THR A 250 16.80 22.62 -13.50
C THR A 250 17.50 22.63 -14.86
N PRO A 251 18.44 21.69 -15.11
CA PRO A 251 19.07 21.54 -16.42
C PRO A 251 18.05 21.30 -17.54
N GLY A 252 18.30 21.84 -18.73
CA GLY A 252 17.34 21.81 -19.84
C GLY A 252 16.82 20.42 -20.22
N PHE A 253 17.63 19.37 -20.08
CA PHE A 253 17.19 17.99 -20.34
C PHE A 253 16.15 17.50 -19.32
N LEU A 254 16.33 17.82 -18.03
CA LEU A 254 15.39 17.43 -16.97
C LEU A 254 14.14 18.31 -17.04
N LYS A 255 14.31 19.61 -17.29
CA LYS A 255 13.20 20.55 -17.45
C LYS A 255 12.19 20.10 -18.51
N GLN A 256 12.67 19.56 -19.64
CA GLN A 256 11.80 19.04 -20.71
C GLN A 256 11.02 17.78 -20.31
N LYS A 257 11.44 17.09 -19.24
CA LYS A 257 10.78 15.90 -18.68
C LYS A 257 9.78 16.25 -17.57
N ILE A 258 9.81 17.47 -17.04
CA ILE A 258 8.95 17.91 -15.95
C ILE A 258 7.63 18.44 -16.50
N ARG A 259 6.52 17.92 -15.98
CA ARG A 259 5.17 18.46 -16.14
C ARG A 259 4.67 18.95 -14.78
N PHE A 260 4.39 20.24 -14.68
CA PHE A 260 3.73 20.81 -13.51
C PHE A 260 2.21 20.72 -13.68
N ILE A 261 1.52 20.15 -12.69
CA ILE A 261 0.07 19.94 -12.72
C ILE A 261 -0.54 20.46 -11.41
N PRO A 262 -1.32 21.56 -11.44
CA PRO A 262 -2.03 22.04 -10.25
C PRO A 262 -3.18 21.10 -9.88
N VAL A 263 -3.34 20.84 -8.59
CA VAL A 263 -4.40 20.01 -8.02
C VAL A 263 -5.09 20.77 -6.90
N THR A 264 -6.40 20.96 -7.01
CA THR A 264 -7.22 21.70 -6.05
C THR A 264 -8.23 20.77 -5.38
N GLY A 265 -8.40 20.91 -4.08
CA GLY A 265 -9.31 20.11 -3.26
C GLY A 265 -8.72 18.76 -2.85
N GLY A 266 -9.59 17.92 -2.26
CA GLY A 266 -9.24 16.58 -1.83
C GLY A 266 -8.21 16.52 -0.69
N ASN A 267 -7.69 15.31 -0.46
CA ASN A 267 -6.72 15.01 0.59
C ASN A 267 -5.32 14.77 0.00
N ARG A 268 -4.40 14.22 0.80
CA ARG A 268 -3.01 13.93 0.38
C ARG A 268 -2.87 12.87 -0.72
N SER A 269 -3.87 12.00 -0.88
CA SER A 269 -3.93 10.93 -1.88
C SER A 269 -4.43 11.46 -3.23
N THR A 270 -5.26 12.51 -3.22
CA THR A 270 -5.77 13.16 -4.44
C THR A 270 -4.69 13.55 -5.46
N PRO A 271 -3.58 14.23 -5.09
CA PRO A 271 -2.51 14.53 -6.04
C PRO A 271 -1.80 13.26 -6.56
N ILE A 272 -1.72 12.19 -5.76
CA ILE A 272 -1.15 10.90 -6.19
C ILE A 272 -2.06 10.25 -7.24
N ASN A 273 -3.36 10.14 -6.96
CA ASN A 273 -4.35 9.59 -7.90
C ASN A 273 -4.33 10.35 -9.24
N LYS A 274 -4.28 11.69 -9.18
CA LYS A 274 -4.14 12.53 -10.38
C LYS A 274 -2.81 12.32 -11.09
N GLY A 275 -1.73 12.15 -10.35
CA GLY A 275 -0.42 11.81 -10.91
C GLY A 275 -0.44 10.49 -11.68
N PHE A 276 -0.97 9.42 -11.08
CA PHE A 276 -1.09 8.11 -11.73
C PHE A 276 -2.05 8.14 -12.94
N GLU A 277 -3.11 8.94 -12.89
CA GLU A 277 -4.01 9.16 -14.04
C GLU A 277 -3.26 9.78 -15.23
N LYS A 278 -2.41 10.78 -14.97
CA LYS A 278 -1.67 11.55 -15.98
C LYS A 278 -0.33 10.93 -16.38
N ALA A 279 0.18 9.99 -15.61
CA ALA A 279 1.43 9.27 -15.87
C ALA A 279 1.41 8.63 -17.27
N ARG A 280 2.47 8.75 -18.05
CA ARG A 280 2.62 8.11 -19.37
C ARG A 280 3.49 6.86 -19.32
N GLY A 281 4.11 6.60 -18.17
CA GLY A 281 5.00 5.48 -17.91
C GLY A 281 4.36 4.11 -18.12
N SER A 282 5.20 3.09 -18.19
CA SER A 282 4.76 1.70 -17.93
C SER A 282 4.65 1.45 -16.42
N TYR A 283 5.47 2.15 -15.65
CA TYR A 283 5.53 2.14 -14.20
C TYR A 283 5.37 3.56 -13.64
N ALA A 284 4.87 3.67 -12.41
CA ALA A 284 4.86 4.91 -11.65
C ALA A 284 5.43 4.69 -10.25
N VAL A 285 6.08 5.71 -9.72
CA VAL A 285 6.63 5.74 -8.36
C VAL A 285 6.30 7.07 -7.72
N ILE A 286 6.02 7.06 -6.42
CA ILE A 286 5.80 8.27 -5.64
C ILE A 286 7.14 8.69 -5.07
N PHE A 287 7.56 9.93 -5.34
CA PHE A 287 8.80 10.50 -4.84
C PHE A 287 8.50 11.86 -4.24
N ASP A 288 8.34 11.89 -2.92
CA ASP A 288 7.92 13.09 -2.19
C ASP A 288 8.98 14.21 -2.29
N ASP A 289 8.54 15.46 -2.11
CA ASP A 289 9.35 16.66 -2.38
C ASP A 289 10.54 16.85 -1.44
N ASP A 290 10.69 15.98 -0.45
CA ASP A 290 11.67 16.06 0.62
C ASP A 290 12.45 14.76 0.83
N ASP A 291 12.59 13.91 -0.19
CA ASP A 291 13.44 12.71 -0.16
C ASP A 291 14.60 12.79 -1.17
N LEU A 292 15.45 11.77 -1.24
CA LEU A 292 16.58 11.68 -2.17
C LEU A 292 16.62 10.32 -2.89
N VAL A 293 17.01 10.33 -4.17
CA VAL A 293 17.31 9.11 -4.93
C VAL A 293 18.79 9.08 -5.33
N PHE A 294 19.35 7.88 -5.47
CA PHE A 294 20.70 7.67 -5.99
C PHE A 294 20.68 7.51 -7.51
N ASP A 295 21.85 7.62 -8.15
CA ASP A 295 22.00 7.65 -9.61
C ASP A 295 21.52 6.37 -10.31
N ASN A 296 21.48 5.25 -9.61
CA ASN A 296 21.01 3.96 -10.10
C ASN A 296 19.48 3.76 -10.02
N TRP A 297 18.72 4.63 -9.36
CA TRP A 297 17.31 4.38 -9.00
C TRP A 297 16.40 4.02 -10.19
N VAL A 298 16.38 4.83 -11.27
CA VAL A 298 15.58 4.54 -12.47
C VAL A 298 16.11 3.31 -13.20
N ALA A 299 17.44 3.12 -13.25
CA ALA A 299 18.08 1.99 -13.92
C ALA A 299 17.72 0.66 -13.25
N ALA A 300 17.79 0.62 -11.91
CA ALA A 300 17.51 -0.55 -11.11
C ALA A 300 16.04 -1.00 -11.23
N PHE A 301 15.09 -0.04 -11.20
CA PHE A 301 13.69 -0.35 -11.48
C PHE A 301 13.48 -0.89 -12.88
N LYS A 302 14.12 -0.28 -13.89
CA LYS A 302 13.96 -0.70 -15.29
C LYS A 302 14.52 -2.09 -15.54
N GLU A 303 15.71 -2.38 -15.03
CA GLU A 303 16.33 -3.71 -15.15
C GLU A 303 15.45 -4.78 -14.50
N LYS A 304 15.00 -4.55 -13.26
CA LYS A 304 14.18 -5.52 -12.53
C LYS A 304 12.80 -5.71 -13.17
N ALA A 305 12.19 -4.65 -13.71
CA ALA A 305 10.94 -4.73 -14.46
C ALA A 305 11.08 -5.45 -15.81
N GLN A 306 12.26 -5.43 -16.44
CA GLN A 306 12.52 -6.23 -17.64
C GLN A 306 12.67 -7.71 -17.33
N GLU A 307 13.26 -8.04 -16.17
CA GLU A 307 13.40 -9.42 -15.69
C GLU A 307 12.04 -10.00 -15.22
N TYR A 308 11.25 -9.17 -14.54
CA TYR A 308 9.95 -9.55 -13.97
C TYR A 308 8.84 -8.57 -14.37
N PRO A 309 8.43 -8.56 -15.65
CA PRO A 309 7.43 -7.62 -16.15
C PRO A 309 6.08 -7.80 -15.45
N GLY A 310 5.45 -6.69 -15.10
CA GLY A 310 4.14 -6.66 -14.46
C GLY A 310 4.15 -6.81 -12.93
N ARG A 311 5.31 -7.07 -12.32
CA ARG A 311 5.45 -7.06 -10.85
C ARG A 311 5.60 -5.65 -10.31
N VAL A 312 5.23 -5.44 -9.04
CA VAL A 312 5.71 -4.28 -8.27
C VAL A 312 7.20 -4.45 -8.08
N ILE A 313 7.99 -3.42 -8.37
CA ILE A 313 9.43 -3.46 -8.12
C ILE A 313 9.68 -2.81 -6.78
N HIS A 314 10.30 -3.56 -5.87
CA HIS A 314 10.72 -3.09 -4.58
C HIS A 314 12.24 -2.87 -4.60
N SER A 315 12.70 -1.73 -4.12
CA SER A 315 14.12 -1.42 -3.96
C SER A 315 14.44 -1.01 -2.55
N TYR A 316 15.61 -1.41 -2.06
CA TYR A 316 15.99 -1.12 -0.70
C TYR A 316 16.23 0.39 -0.47
N VAL A 317 15.54 0.93 0.54
CA VAL A 317 15.62 2.33 0.95
C VAL A 317 16.34 2.44 2.29
N VAL A 318 17.27 3.38 2.41
CA VAL A 318 17.89 3.74 3.71
C VAL A 318 17.20 4.97 4.29
N SER A 319 17.26 5.17 5.60
CA SER A 319 16.80 6.40 6.24
C SER A 319 17.95 7.27 6.73
N GLN A 320 17.73 8.57 6.90
CA GLN A 320 18.68 9.45 7.57
C GLN A 320 17.94 10.59 8.27
N TYR A 321 18.43 11.06 9.42
CA TYR A 321 17.86 12.22 10.11
C TYR A 321 18.40 13.53 9.56
N TRP A 322 17.49 14.49 9.36
CA TRP A 322 17.77 15.80 8.82
C TRP A 322 17.10 16.91 9.64
N SER A 323 17.66 18.11 9.53
CA SER A 323 17.10 19.34 10.08
C SER A 323 17.12 20.45 9.05
N LEU A 324 16.13 21.34 9.14
CA LEU A 324 16.09 22.61 8.42
C LEU A 324 16.66 23.69 9.32
N GLU A 325 17.81 24.22 8.97
CA GLU A 325 18.42 25.37 9.65
C GLU A 325 18.31 26.62 8.76
N LYS A 326 18.69 27.79 9.30
CA LYS A 326 18.83 29.01 8.52
C LYS A 326 20.25 29.52 8.65
N ASP A 327 20.85 29.92 7.53
CA ASP A 327 22.14 30.61 7.55
C ASP A 327 22.00 32.07 8.04
N ASP A 328 23.13 32.77 8.15
CA ASP A 328 23.18 34.16 8.60
C ASP A 328 22.41 35.13 7.67
N SER A 329 22.13 34.72 6.43
CA SER A 329 21.33 35.49 5.47
C SER A 329 19.82 35.19 5.57
N GLY A 330 19.44 34.24 6.44
CA GLY A 330 18.07 33.76 6.60
C GLY A 330 17.66 32.73 5.56
N ARG A 331 18.58 32.23 4.73
CA ARG A 331 18.32 31.18 3.74
C ARG A 331 18.19 29.84 4.46
N GLU A 332 17.20 29.06 4.07
CA GLU A 332 17.03 27.68 4.52
C GLU A 332 18.20 26.80 4.06
N ILE A 333 18.76 26.03 4.99
CA ILE A 333 19.84 25.08 4.75
C ILE A 333 19.45 23.73 5.30
N LEU A 334 19.77 22.68 4.56
CA LEU A 334 19.46 21.30 4.92
C LEU A 334 20.70 20.67 5.55
N ARG A 335 20.53 20.09 6.73
CA ARG A 335 21.64 19.51 7.49
C ARG A 335 21.34 18.07 7.88
N THR A 336 22.25 17.18 7.50
CA THR A 336 22.28 15.80 8.00
C THR A 336 22.66 15.79 9.49
N GLU A 337 21.92 15.05 10.31
CA GLU A 337 22.18 14.93 11.75
C GLU A 337 22.89 13.61 12.12
N ASP A 338 22.85 12.60 11.26
CA ASP A 338 23.47 11.30 11.49
C ASP A 338 23.92 10.59 10.21
N ALA A 339 24.41 9.35 10.35
CA ALA A 339 24.74 8.48 9.22
C ALA A 339 23.47 7.76 8.74
N PRO A 340 23.41 7.32 7.46
CA PRO A 340 22.28 6.51 6.98
C PRO A 340 22.06 5.24 7.82
N ASN A 341 20.79 4.91 8.05
CA ASN A 341 20.33 3.80 8.87
C ASN A 341 19.50 2.78 8.04
N ASN A 342 19.47 1.54 8.52
CA ASN A 342 18.86 0.39 7.85
C ASN A 342 17.48 0.01 8.40
N GLN A 343 16.63 0.98 8.73
CA GLN A 343 15.38 0.72 9.46
C GLN A 343 14.26 0.08 8.63
N PHE A 344 14.36 0.08 7.30
CA PHE A 344 13.33 -0.43 6.39
C PHE A 344 13.64 -1.83 5.88
N CYS A 345 12.61 -2.47 5.31
CA CYS A 345 12.69 -3.78 4.67
C CYS A 345 13.80 -3.78 3.60
N LYS A 346 14.74 -4.74 3.68
CA LYS A 346 15.72 -4.95 2.60
C LYS A 346 15.09 -5.76 1.46
N ASP A 347 14.45 -6.86 1.84
CA ASP A 347 13.66 -7.70 0.95
C ASP A 347 12.20 -7.55 1.34
N PHE A 348 11.32 -7.47 0.34
CA PHE A 348 9.89 -7.42 0.56
C PHE A 348 9.42 -8.74 1.20
N HIS A 349 8.58 -8.62 2.23
CA HIS A 349 8.02 -9.78 2.93
C HIS A 349 6.52 -9.62 3.13
N PHE A 350 5.73 -10.30 2.30
CA PHE A 350 4.27 -10.15 2.25
C PHE A 350 3.60 -10.31 3.62
N ILE A 351 3.99 -11.32 4.40
CA ILE A 351 3.41 -11.58 5.72
C ILE A 351 3.74 -10.45 6.72
N ASN A 352 4.90 -9.80 6.61
CA ASN A 352 5.25 -8.69 7.50
C ASN A 352 4.42 -7.45 7.15
N GLU A 353 4.16 -7.25 5.86
CA GLU A 353 3.32 -6.18 5.34
C GLU A 353 1.83 -6.36 5.67
N LEU A 354 1.38 -7.53 6.16
CA LEU A 354 0.03 -7.66 6.75
C LEU A 354 -0.07 -6.95 8.11
N TYR A 355 1.05 -6.80 8.83
CA TYR A 355 1.07 -6.18 10.15
C TYR A 355 1.30 -4.66 10.09
N GLY A 356 2.18 -4.21 9.20
CA GLY A 356 2.47 -2.80 9.04
C GLY A 356 3.41 -2.50 7.88
N ASN A 357 3.33 -1.27 7.39
CA ASN A 357 4.19 -0.78 6.31
C ASN A 357 5.66 -0.77 6.75
N SER A 358 6.48 -1.58 6.09
CA SER A 358 7.94 -1.60 6.32
C SER A 358 8.73 -1.07 5.12
N CYS A 359 8.04 -0.68 4.04
CA CYS A 359 8.63 -0.39 2.75
C CYS A 359 8.26 1.03 2.28
N PRO A 360 9.20 1.99 2.32
CA PRO A 360 8.94 3.37 1.91
C PRO A 360 8.50 3.50 0.46
N VAL A 361 7.58 4.43 0.19
CA VAL A 361 6.93 4.54 -1.11
C VAL A 361 7.86 4.87 -2.28
N LEU A 362 8.93 5.63 -2.05
CA LEU A 362 9.95 5.90 -3.08
C LEU A 362 10.79 4.68 -3.47
N GLY A 363 10.68 3.59 -2.71
CA GLY A 363 11.26 2.30 -3.04
C GLY A 363 10.33 1.38 -3.83
N LEU A 364 9.13 1.85 -4.21
CA LEU A 364 8.08 1.03 -4.81
C LEU A 364 7.68 1.57 -6.20
N ALA A 365 8.15 0.92 -7.26
CA ALA A 365 7.67 1.19 -8.61
C ALA A 365 6.48 0.28 -8.94
N PHE A 366 5.31 0.87 -9.11
CA PHE A 366 4.06 0.18 -9.39
C PHE A 366 3.82 0.06 -10.90
N PRO A 367 3.43 -1.11 -11.42
CA PRO A 367 2.92 -1.21 -12.78
C PRO A 367 1.65 -0.36 -12.90
N LEU A 368 1.50 0.41 -13.97
CA LEU A 368 0.35 1.32 -14.12
C LEU A 368 -0.93 0.61 -14.57
N PHE A 369 -0.85 -0.65 -15.01
CA PHE A 369 -2.00 -1.39 -15.53
C PHE A 369 -3.11 -1.58 -14.47
N PRO A 370 -2.83 -2.05 -13.22
CA PRO A 370 -3.84 -2.09 -12.16
C PRO A 370 -4.57 -0.76 -11.97
N PHE A 371 -3.83 0.36 -11.88
CA PHE A 371 -4.43 1.68 -11.68
C PHE A 371 -5.29 2.15 -12.86
N LYS A 372 -4.77 1.99 -14.08
CA LYS A 372 -5.36 2.58 -15.30
C LYS A 372 -6.45 1.74 -15.92
N LYS A 373 -6.38 0.41 -15.74
CA LYS A 373 -7.25 -0.53 -16.46
C LYS A 373 -8.10 -1.39 -15.54
N MET A 374 -7.63 -1.69 -14.34
CA MET A 374 -8.35 -2.52 -13.38
C MET A 374 -9.04 -1.72 -12.27
N GLY A 375 -9.08 -0.39 -12.35
CA GLY A 375 -9.87 0.44 -11.42
C GLY A 375 -9.25 0.68 -10.05
N PHE A 376 -8.11 0.06 -9.70
CA PHE A 376 -7.44 0.32 -8.42
C PHE A 376 -7.07 1.80 -8.26
N LYS A 377 -7.27 2.35 -7.07
CA LYS A 377 -6.95 3.74 -6.70
C LYS A 377 -6.32 3.79 -5.31
N PHE A 378 -5.57 4.86 -5.04
CA PHE A 378 -5.21 5.20 -3.68
C PHE A 378 -6.46 5.68 -2.97
N ASP A 379 -6.65 5.22 -1.74
CA ASP A 379 -7.82 5.61 -0.97
C ASP A 379 -7.70 7.07 -0.50
N GLU A 380 -8.70 7.88 -0.86
CA GLU A 380 -8.82 9.28 -0.46
C GLU A 380 -9.57 9.45 0.87
N THR A 381 -9.97 8.38 1.55
CA THR A 381 -10.44 8.45 2.94
C THR A 381 -9.32 8.28 3.96
N LEU A 382 -8.13 7.84 3.54
CA LEU A 382 -6.97 7.68 4.42
C LEU A 382 -6.14 8.98 4.49
N ASP A 383 -5.87 9.43 5.72
CA ASP A 383 -5.01 10.59 5.99
C ASP A 383 -3.51 10.20 6.15
N THR A 384 -3.24 8.91 6.31
CA THR A 384 -1.89 8.32 6.40
C THR A 384 -1.92 6.91 5.82
N THR A 385 -0.77 6.38 5.44
CA THR A 385 -0.60 4.98 4.95
C THR A 385 -1.41 4.63 3.69
N GLU A 386 -1.77 5.63 2.89
CA GLU A 386 -2.46 5.44 1.61
C GLU A 386 -1.62 4.61 0.60
N ASP A 387 -0.31 4.71 0.72
CA ASP A 387 0.69 3.98 -0.05
C ASP A 387 0.71 2.49 0.31
N TRP A 388 0.60 2.17 1.60
CA TRP A 388 0.55 0.81 2.10
C TRP A 388 -0.75 0.11 1.71
N ASP A 389 -1.89 0.78 1.83
CA ASP A 389 -3.18 0.24 1.37
C ASP A 389 -3.14 -0.08 -0.14
N TYR A 390 -2.58 0.83 -0.94
CA TYR A 390 -2.42 0.62 -2.37
C TYR A 390 -1.46 -0.54 -2.69
N LEU A 391 -0.29 -0.58 -2.03
CA LEU A 391 0.69 -1.67 -2.17
C LEU A 391 0.02 -3.01 -1.89
N MET A 392 -0.69 -3.11 -0.76
CA MET A 392 -1.33 -4.36 -0.36
C MET A 392 -2.46 -4.73 -1.33
N SER A 393 -3.19 -3.76 -1.87
CA SER A 393 -4.23 -4.01 -2.88
C SER A 393 -3.73 -4.58 -4.20
N VAL A 394 -2.47 -4.35 -4.56
CA VAL A 394 -1.92 -4.77 -5.87
C VAL A 394 -0.82 -5.83 -5.79
N CYS A 395 -0.13 -5.98 -4.65
CA CYS A 395 1.08 -6.81 -4.56
C CYS A 395 0.79 -8.32 -4.61
N ASP A 396 -0.37 -8.78 -4.17
CA ASP A 396 -0.77 -10.19 -4.28
C ASP A 396 -1.14 -10.55 -5.73
N LEU A 397 -1.71 -9.60 -6.49
CA LEU A 397 -2.01 -9.76 -7.90
C LEU A 397 -0.78 -9.65 -8.80
N CYS A 398 0.03 -8.62 -8.58
CA CYS A 398 1.20 -8.34 -9.42
C CYS A 398 2.40 -9.20 -9.03
N GLY A 399 2.49 -9.64 -7.77
CA GLY A 399 3.73 -10.07 -7.15
C GLY A 399 4.71 -8.91 -6.94
N VAL A 400 5.79 -9.20 -6.22
CA VAL A 400 6.88 -8.25 -5.96
C VAL A 400 8.21 -8.82 -6.46
N ALA A 401 9.08 -7.95 -6.98
CA ALA A 401 10.46 -8.29 -7.33
C ALA A 401 11.43 -7.33 -6.64
N ASP A 402 12.38 -7.89 -5.88
CA ASP A 402 13.35 -7.12 -5.11
C ASP A 402 14.59 -6.74 -5.95
N VAL A 403 14.96 -5.48 -5.83
CA VAL A 403 16.27 -4.93 -6.19
C VAL A 403 17.18 -5.05 -4.97
N GLN A 404 18.32 -5.73 -5.14
CA GLN A 404 19.22 -6.13 -4.05
C GLN A 404 20.25 -5.05 -3.65
N GLU A 405 20.03 -3.81 -4.07
CA GLU A 405 20.91 -2.66 -3.83
C GLU A 405 20.13 -1.48 -3.28
N VAL A 406 20.83 -0.56 -2.62
CA VAL A 406 20.24 0.68 -2.14
C VAL A 406 20.11 1.63 -3.32
N THR A 407 18.93 2.20 -3.50
CA THR A 407 18.64 3.10 -4.62
C THR A 407 18.14 4.47 -4.17
N SER A 408 17.78 4.63 -2.89
CA SER A 408 17.18 5.87 -2.40
C SER A 408 17.31 6.03 -0.89
N MET A 409 17.06 7.26 -0.43
CA MET A 409 17.13 7.67 0.96
C MET A 409 15.88 8.44 1.37
N TYR A 410 15.22 7.93 2.40
CA TYR A 410 14.10 8.58 3.08
C TYR A 410 14.62 9.55 4.14
N ARG A 411 14.20 10.82 4.11
CA ARG A 411 14.65 11.84 5.08
C ARG A 411 13.69 11.94 6.25
N LEU A 412 14.23 11.74 7.46
CA LEU A 412 13.52 11.88 8.72
C LEU A 412 13.77 13.28 9.31
N TRP A 413 12.75 14.13 9.33
CA TRP A 413 12.91 15.50 9.80
C TRP A 413 12.71 15.65 11.31
N ASN A 414 13.67 16.28 12.00
CA ASN A 414 13.64 16.48 13.46
C ASN A 414 12.95 17.78 13.91
N ASN A 415 12.94 18.82 13.07
CA ASN A 415 12.51 20.17 13.47
C ASN A 415 11.55 20.83 12.46
N THR A 416 11.00 20.06 11.53
CA THR A 416 10.00 20.52 10.57
C THR A 416 8.80 19.58 10.56
N GLU A 417 7.64 20.10 10.16
CA GLU A 417 6.42 19.31 10.01
C GLU A 417 6.63 18.17 9.01
N ASN A 418 6.16 16.97 9.34
CA ASN A 418 6.04 15.80 8.48
C ASN A 418 4.74 15.04 8.83
N SER A 419 4.35 14.04 8.05
CA SER A 419 3.12 13.28 8.32
C SER A 419 3.12 12.56 9.67
N HIS A 420 4.29 12.20 10.22
CA HIS A 420 4.39 11.65 11.58
C HIS A 420 4.15 12.70 12.67
N SER A 421 4.46 13.98 12.43
CA SER A 421 4.25 15.06 13.39
C SER A 421 2.89 15.75 13.26
N LEU A 422 2.19 15.57 12.13
CA LEU A 422 0.91 16.23 11.82
C LEU A 422 -0.33 15.44 12.29
N HIS A 423 -0.22 14.13 12.48
CA HIS A 423 -1.34 13.27 12.86
C HIS A 423 -1.07 12.58 14.20
N ASP A 424 -2.07 12.60 15.09
CA ASP A 424 -2.03 11.90 16.37
C ASP A 424 -1.88 10.38 16.16
N VAL A 425 -1.22 9.73 17.12
CA VAL A 425 -0.96 8.28 17.09
C VAL A 425 -2.25 7.45 16.96
N GLU A 426 -3.36 7.97 17.48
CA GLU A 426 -4.69 7.35 17.38
C GLU A 426 -5.20 7.26 15.93
N ILE A 427 -4.88 8.26 15.09
CA ILE A 427 -5.21 8.25 13.65
C ILE A 427 -4.41 7.18 12.91
N TRP A 428 -3.12 7.04 13.22
CA TRP A 428 -2.27 6.00 12.63
C TRP A 428 -2.76 4.58 12.98
N ASN A 429 -3.22 4.37 14.21
CA ASN A 429 -3.78 3.09 14.63
C ASN A 429 -5.12 2.81 13.97
N THR A 430 -6.01 3.81 13.92
CA THR A 430 -7.32 3.68 13.26
C THR A 430 -7.16 3.32 11.77
N ASN A 431 -6.28 4.01 11.05
CA ASN A 431 -6.00 3.71 9.65
C ASN A 431 -5.40 2.32 9.48
N ARG A 432 -4.47 1.91 10.35
CA ARG A 432 -3.90 0.55 10.31
C ARG A 432 -4.96 -0.53 10.49
N GLU A 433 -5.83 -0.39 11.49
CA GLU A 433 -6.93 -1.31 11.75
C GLU A 433 -7.91 -1.36 10.57
N GLU A 434 -8.20 -0.23 9.94
CA GLU A 434 -9.04 -0.19 8.75
C GLU A 434 -8.41 -0.94 7.56
N ILE A 435 -7.12 -0.70 7.29
CA ILE A 435 -6.39 -1.40 6.22
C ILE A 435 -6.36 -2.91 6.52
N GLN A 436 -6.05 -3.32 7.75
CA GLN A 436 -6.06 -4.73 8.14
C GLN A 436 -7.44 -5.36 7.97
N ARG A 437 -8.50 -4.68 8.41
CA ARG A 437 -9.89 -5.14 8.19
C ARG A 437 -10.19 -5.29 6.69
N ARG A 438 -9.67 -4.42 5.82
CA ARG A 438 -9.81 -4.60 4.36
C ARG A 438 -9.07 -5.83 3.86
N MET A 439 -7.85 -6.07 4.35
CA MET A 439 -7.07 -7.27 4.02
C MET A 439 -7.79 -8.55 4.49
N GLU A 440 -8.43 -8.55 5.66
CA GLU A 440 -9.19 -9.69 6.18
C GLU A 440 -10.44 -10.01 5.36
N ASN A 441 -11.04 -8.99 4.73
CA ASN A 441 -12.28 -9.11 3.98
C ASN A 441 -12.06 -9.32 2.46
N ARG A 442 -10.82 -9.60 2.02
CA ARG A 442 -10.52 -9.91 0.62
C ARG A 442 -9.84 -11.28 0.47
N PRO A 443 -10.07 -12.00 -0.62
CA PRO A 443 -9.28 -13.19 -0.93
C PRO A 443 -7.82 -12.81 -1.22
N LEU A 444 -6.88 -13.56 -0.64
CA LEU A 444 -5.45 -13.34 -0.83
C LEU A 444 -4.88 -14.35 -1.81
N LEU A 445 -4.27 -13.86 -2.90
CA LEU A 445 -3.46 -14.69 -3.77
C LEU A 445 -2.05 -14.82 -3.17
N LEU A 446 -1.82 -15.89 -2.40
CA LEU A 446 -0.53 -16.10 -1.73
C LEU A 446 0.47 -16.85 -2.63
N PRO A 447 1.66 -16.28 -2.89
CA PRO A 447 2.75 -17.01 -3.53
C PRO A 447 3.15 -18.27 -2.74
N GLU A 448 3.53 -19.32 -3.47
CA GLU A 448 3.93 -20.63 -2.90
C GLU A 448 4.94 -20.53 -1.77
N LYS A 449 5.94 -19.62 -1.90
CA LYS A 449 6.94 -19.34 -0.87
C LYS A 449 6.30 -19.05 0.50
N TYR A 450 5.30 -18.17 0.53
CA TYR A 450 4.65 -17.77 1.79
C TYR A 450 3.74 -18.86 2.35
N VAL A 451 3.20 -19.74 1.49
CA VAL A 451 2.46 -20.92 1.96
C VAL A 451 3.41 -21.86 2.72
N GLY A 452 4.61 -22.11 2.18
CA GLY A 452 5.64 -22.93 2.85
C GLY A 452 6.13 -22.32 4.16
N GLU A 453 6.30 -20.99 4.21
CA GLU A 453 6.65 -20.27 5.43
C GLU A 453 5.54 -20.32 6.48
N LEU A 454 4.27 -20.16 6.08
CA LEU A 454 3.12 -20.32 6.97
C LEU A 454 3.06 -21.74 7.53
N ILE A 455 3.20 -22.78 6.69
CA ILE A 455 3.28 -24.18 7.15
C ILE A 455 4.43 -24.33 8.15
N SER A 456 5.61 -23.81 7.84
CA SER A 456 6.79 -23.89 8.71
C SER A 456 6.57 -23.14 10.03
N ALA A 457 5.91 -21.99 10.01
CA ALA A 457 5.55 -21.23 11.20
C ALA A 457 4.55 -21.99 12.05
N ILE A 458 3.51 -22.58 11.43
CA ILE A 458 2.52 -23.44 12.08
C ILE A 458 3.16 -24.68 12.71
N GLU A 459 4.11 -25.33 12.02
CA GLU A 459 4.80 -26.51 12.53
C GLU A 459 5.75 -26.18 13.68
N LYS A 460 6.46 -25.04 13.59
CA LYS A 460 7.28 -24.49 14.68
C LYS A 460 6.42 -24.09 15.88
N ASP A 461 5.24 -23.55 15.61
CA ASP A 461 4.20 -23.19 16.58
C ASP A 461 3.08 -24.24 16.66
N ASN A 462 3.40 -25.54 16.71
CA ASN A 462 2.41 -26.61 16.98
C ASN A 462 1.59 -26.36 18.28
N TYR A 463 1.96 -25.35 19.08
CA TYR A 463 1.21 -24.79 20.20
C TYR A 463 -0.02 -23.92 19.83
N LEU A 464 -0.08 -23.31 18.64
CA LEU A 464 -1.14 -22.37 18.25
C LEU A 464 -2.37 -23.05 17.63
N PHE A 465 -2.21 -24.17 16.92
CA PHE A 465 -3.31 -24.85 16.22
C PHE A 465 -3.90 -26.05 16.98
N GLU A 466 -3.22 -26.58 17.99
CA GLU A 466 -3.80 -27.54 18.96
C GLU A 466 -4.72 -26.86 20.01
N LYS A 467 -5.09 -25.59 19.80
CA LYS A 467 -5.90 -24.76 20.72
C LYS A 467 -7.37 -25.14 20.84
N ASN A 468 -7.75 -26.38 20.51
CA ASN A 468 -9.06 -26.89 20.90
C ASN A 468 -9.06 -27.88 22.07
N HIS A 469 -7.93 -28.38 22.59
CA HIS A 469 -7.99 -29.17 23.82
C HIS A 469 -6.73 -29.06 24.72
N LYS A 470 -6.87 -28.24 25.79
CA LYS A 470 -6.08 -28.19 27.06
C LYS A 470 -4.79 -27.34 27.05
N GLN A 471 -4.91 -26.08 27.49
CA GLN A 471 -3.81 -25.16 27.83
C GLN A 471 -2.83 -25.78 28.86
N LYS A 472 -1.56 -25.96 28.48
CA LYS A 472 -0.47 -26.39 29.38
C LYS A 472 0.37 -25.19 29.86
N GLN A 473 0.87 -25.29 31.10
CA GLN A 473 1.72 -24.31 31.79
C GLN A 473 3.03 -24.05 31.02
N GLN A 474 3.40 -22.78 30.83
CA GLN A 474 4.68 -22.36 30.24
C GLN A 474 5.85 -22.78 31.14
N VAL A 475 6.90 -23.35 30.55
CA VAL A 475 8.13 -23.80 31.23
C VAL A 475 9.26 -22.83 30.92
N THR A 476 9.95 -22.32 31.94
CA THR A 476 11.04 -21.35 31.76
C THR A 476 12.36 -21.83 32.38
N PRO A 477 13.51 -21.62 31.73
CA PRO A 477 14.82 -21.98 32.29
C PRO A 477 15.38 -20.93 33.25
N LEU A 478 16.04 -21.42 34.29
CA LEU A 478 16.97 -20.67 35.14
C LEU A 478 18.36 -21.30 35.01
N TYR A 479 19.25 -20.60 34.33
CA TYR A 479 20.68 -20.93 34.27
C TYR A 479 21.40 -20.38 35.49
N TYR A 480 22.44 -21.09 35.91
CA TYR A 480 23.32 -20.68 37.00
C TYR A 480 24.79 -20.80 36.59
N ASP A 481 25.62 -19.90 37.06
CA ASP A 481 27.08 -19.97 36.90
C ASP A 481 27.70 -20.45 38.22
N ASN A 482 28.41 -21.57 38.16
CA ASN A 482 29.16 -22.14 39.28
C ASN A 482 30.69 -22.13 39.05
N GLY A 483 31.17 -21.25 38.17
CA GLY A 483 32.58 -21.10 37.79
C GLY A 483 32.89 -21.53 36.35
N ASN A 484 31.92 -22.08 35.62
CA ASN A 484 32.06 -22.54 34.23
C ASN A 484 31.22 -21.71 33.24
N GLY A 485 30.58 -20.63 33.68
CA GLY A 485 29.64 -19.85 32.87
C GLY A 485 28.30 -20.56 32.64
N TYR A 486 27.41 -19.90 31.91
CA TYR A 486 26.11 -20.46 31.54
C TYR A 486 26.25 -21.49 30.43
N ASN A 487 25.66 -22.67 30.62
CA ASN A 487 25.64 -23.76 29.65
C ASN A 487 24.43 -24.68 29.92
N GLU A 488 24.12 -25.58 28.99
CA GLU A 488 22.95 -26.49 29.08
C GLU A 488 23.04 -27.54 30.19
N ASN A 489 24.23 -27.79 30.76
CA ASN A 489 24.35 -28.67 31.92
C ASN A 489 24.04 -27.92 33.23
N ASN A 490 24.04 -26.58 33.20
CA ASN A 490 23.86 -25.70 34.35
C ASN A 490 22.52 -24.95 34.29
N VAL A 491 21.41 -25.68 34.14
CA VAL A 491 20.05 -25.12 34.04
C VAL A 491 19.04 -25.91 34.87
N LYS A 492 18.04 -25.22 35.43
CA LYS A 492 16.81 -25.81 35.98
C LYS A 492 15.62 -25.29 35.17
N ARG A 493 14.67 -26.14 34.79
CA ARG A 493 13.48 -25.76 34.00
C ARG A 493 12.23 -26.10 34.81
N VAL A 494 11.33 -25.13 34.99
CA VAL A 494 10.13 -25.26 35.83
C VAL A 494 8.93 -24.61 35.13
N GLY A 495 7.76 -25.24 35.24
CA GLY A 495 6.49 -24.65 34.82
C GLY A 495 5.90 -23.74 35.89
N SER A 496 5.17 -22.68 35.50
CA SER A 496 4.56 -21.77 36.48
C SER A 496 3.53 -22.49 37.36
N ALA A 497 3.59 -22.23 38.67
CA ALA A 497 2.56 -22.69 39.62
C ALA A 497 1.27 -21.85 39.55
N GLN A 498 1.29 -20.71 38.86
CA GLN A 498 0.16 -19.80 38.65
C GLN A 498 -0.15 -19.63 37.17
N PHE A 499 -1.42 -19.33 36.85
CA PHE A 499 -1.86 -19.09 35.49
C PHE A 499 -1.36 -17.72 34.98
N TYR A 500 -1.03 -17.66 33.67
CA TYR A 500 -0.73 -16.41 32.97
C TYR A 500 -1.84 -15.37 33.25
N PRO A 501 -1.52 -14.09 33.54
CA PRO A 501 -0.22 -13.44 33.36
C PRO A 501 0.71 -13.40 34.60
N GLN A 502 0.35 -14.06 35.71
CA GLN A 502 1.14 -14.00 36.95
C GLN A 502 2.38 -14.93 36.88
N LEU A 503 3.55 -14.37 37.19
CA LEU A 503 4.80 -15.12 37.28
C LEU A 503 4.99 -15.65 38.70
N ASN A 504 5.06 -16.97 38.84
CA ASN A 504 5.49 -17.65 40.05
C ASN A 504 6.23 -18.95 39.70
N TYR A 505 7.53 -18.81 39.42
CA TYR A 505 8.41 -19.93 39.09
C TYR A 505 9.34 -20.22 40.26
N GLU A 506 9.27 -21.44 40.81
CA GLU A 506 10.14 -21.86 41.92
C GLU A 506 11.16 -22.92 41.48
N TYR A 507 12.43 -22.56 41.52
CA TYR A 507 13.56 -23.43 41.21
C TYR A 507 14.19 -23.91 42.50
N HIS A 508 14.05 -25.20 42.79
CA HIS A 508 14.54 -25.85 44.02
C HIS A 508 15.82 -26.66 43.76
N ASN A 509 16.44 -27.16 44.83
CA ASN A 509 17.61 -28.04 44.82
C ASN A 509 18.82 -27.40 44.12
N LEU A 510 19.05 -26.11 44.36
CA LEU A 510 20.22 -25.38 43.85
C LEU A 510 21.44 -25.55 44.78
N GLU A 511 21.25 -26.06 46.00
CA GLU A 511 22.34 -26.27 46.95
C GLU A 511 23.26 -27.44 46.56
N GLU A 512 22.80 -28.28 45.63
CA GLU A 512 23.51 -29.43 45.09
C GLU A 512 24.60 -29.03 44.09
N VAL A 513 24.50 -27.83 43.49
CA VAL A 513 25.36 -27.42 42.36
C VAL A 513 26.57 -26.57 42.79
N GLY A 514 26.75 -26.37 44.09
CA GLY A 514 27.87 -25.63 44.69
C GLY A 514 27.64 -24.11 44.75
N GLY A 515 28.73 -23.34 44.83
CA GLY A 515 28.66 -21.89 44.94
C GLY A 515 28.30 -21.22 43.61
N ILE A 516 27.18 -20.49 43.59
CA ILE A 516 26.66 -19.82 42.39
C ILE A 516 27.10 -18.34 42.39
N SER A 517 27.80 -17.92 41.33
CA SER A 517 28.28 -16.54 41.10
C SER A 517 27.22 -15.66 40.44
N SER A 518 26.37 -16.24 39.58
CA SER A 518 25.27 -15.51 38.93
C SER A 518 24.15 -16.42 38.46
N LEU A 519 22.97 -15.83 38.28
CA LEU A 519 21.75 -16.46 37.76
C LEU A 519 21.32 -15.76 36.47
N ARG A 520 20.79 -16.52 35.52
CA ARG A 520 20.08 -16.01 34.33
C ARG A 520 18.74 -16.72 34.18
N TRP A 521 17.66 -15.95 34.11
CA TRP A 521 16.33 -16.46 33.82
C TRP A 521 15.88 -15.99 32.44
N ASP A 522 15.33 -16.90 31.65
CA ASP A 522 14.83 -16.60 30.31
C ASP A 522 13.30 -16.74 30.33
N PRO A 523 12.53 -15.64 30.32
CA PRO A 523 11.07 -15.67 30.44
C PRO A 523 10.35 -16.33 29.26
N SER A 524 10.91 -16.26 28.05
CA SER A 524 10.38 -16.87 26.83
C SER A 524 11.49 -17.05 25.80
N GLU A 525 11.19 -17.77 24.72
CA GLU A 525 12.04 -17.83 23.52
C GLU A 525 11.70 -16.69 22.55
N PHE A 526 10.51 -16.11 22.69
CA PHE A 526 9.99 -15.03 21.85
C PHE A 526 10.23 -13.65 22.46
N GLY A 527 10.35 -12.64 21.59
CA GLY A 527 10.34 -11.22 21.94
C GLY A 527 8.91 -10.71 22.16
N ASP A 528 8.74 -9.39 22.04
CA ASP A 528 7.51 -8.65 22.28
C ASP A 528 6.79 -8.98 23.60
N ILE A 529 7.58 -9.04 24.67
CA ILE A 529 7.06 -9.23 26.02
C ILE A 529 7.46 -8.09 26.95
N CYS A 530 6.56 -7.77 27.87
CA CYS A 530 6.81 -6.92 29.01
C CYS A 530 6.79 -7.77 30.28
N VAL A 531 7.88 -7.71 31.06
CA VAL A 531 7.95 -8.27 32.41
C VAL A 531 7.80 -7.13 33.41
N GLU A 532 6.65 -7.08 34.06
CA GLU A 532 6.30 -6.04 35.02
C GLU A 532 6.71 -6.45 36.43
N ASN A 533 7.41 -5.52 37.10
CA ASN A 533 7.81 -5.64 38.49
C ASN A 533 8.54 -6.96 38.85
N PRO A 534 9.55 -7.38 38.05
CA PRO A 534 10.24 -8.65 38.25
C PRO A 534 11.03 -8.66 39.56
N ARG A 535 10.97 -9.80 40.26
CA ARG A 535 11.72 -10.03 41.50
C ARG A 535 12.33 -11.42 41.52
N PHE A 536 13.61 -11.49 41.88
CA PHE A 536 14.29 -12.74 42.20
C PHE A 536 14.35 -12.87 43.72
N VAL A 537 13.60 -13.81 44.28
CA VAL A 537 13.66 -14.17 45.69
C VAL A 537 14.59 -15.37 45.83
N ILE A 538 15.74 -15.17 46.45
CA ILE A 538 16.83 -16.13 46.53
C ILE A 538 16.95 -16.58 47.98
N ASP A 539 16.59 -17.83 48.25
CA ASP A 539 16.77 -18.47 49.55
C ASP A 539 18.11 -19.19 49.59
N LEU A 540 18.92 -18.89 50.60
CA LEU A 540 20.22 -19.54 50.81
C LEU A 540 20.08 -20.77 51.70
N LYS A 541 21.01 -21.71 51.55
CA LYS A 541 21.07 -22.93 52.38
C LYS A 541 21.11 -22.66 53.89
N ASN A 542 21.68 -21.53 54.31
CA ASN A 542 21.75 -21.14 55.72
C ASN A 542 20.48 -20.45 56.25
N GLY A 543 19.39 -20.45 55.49
CA GLY A 543 18.10 -19.86 55.87
C GLY A 543 18.00 -18.35 55.64
N LYS A 544 19.05 -17.69 55.13
CA LYS A 544 18.99 -16.26 54.77
C LYS A 544 18.29 -16.08 53.42
N ARG A 545 17.36 -15.13 53.34
CA ARG A 545 16.69 -14.71 52.11
C ARG A 545 17.30 -13.42 51.56
N ILE A 546 17.48 -13.37 50.24
CA ILE A 546 17.89 -12.18 49.48
C ILE A 546 16.81 -11.92 48.44
N VAL A 547 16.36 -10.68 48.31
CA VAL A 547 15.43 -10.29 47.24
C VAL A 547 16.15 -9.30 46.34
N LYS A 548 16.11 -9.55 45.04
CA LYS A 548 16.59 -8.61 44.01
C LYS A 548 15.39 -8.03 43.29
N TYR A 549 15.33 -6.71 43.27
CA TYR A 549 14.34 -5.93 42.55
C TYR A 549 14.87 -5.51 41.19
N VAL A 550 14.00 -4.96 40.35
CA VAL A 550 14.27 -4.52 38.96
C VAL A 550 15.50 -3.60 38.83
N GLU A 551 15.87 -2.87 39.88
CA GLU A 551 17.05 -2.00 39.90
C GLU A 551 18.37 -2.80 39.92
N GLU A 552 18.33 -3.99 40.49
CA GLU A 552 19.46 -4.90 40.69
C GLU A 552 19.49 -6.06 39.67
N ILE A 553 18.50 -6.11 38.77
CA ILE A 553 18.41 -7.08 37.68
C ILE A 553 18.97 -6.45 36.40
N SER A 554 19.93 -7.12 35.78
CA SER A 554 20.40 -6.79 34.44
C SER A 554 19.57 -7.54 33.40
N SER A 555 19.41 -7.02 32.19
CA SER A 555 18.71 -7.74 31.11
C SER A 555 19.22 -7.32 29.72
N ASN A 556 18.90 -8.09 28.68
CA ASN A 556 19.03 -7.65 27.29
C ASN A 556 17.80 -6.84 26.79
N GLY A 557 16.81 -6.62 27.67
CA GLY A 557 15.65 -5.78 27.42
C GLY A 557 15.83 -4.35 27.90
N PHE A 558 14.83 -3.52 27.63
CA PHE A 558 14.79 -2.13 28.02
C PHE A 558 13.99 -1.92 29.31
N ARG A 559 14.63 -1.30 30.31
CA ARG A 559 13.95 -0.94 31.57
C ARG A 559 13.19 0.38 31.46
N ILE A 560 11.89 0.36 31.76
CA ILE A 560 11.02 1.54 31.94
C ILE A 560 10.34 1.44 33.30
N GLY A 561 10.62 2.39 34.20
CA GLY A 561 10.12 2.29 35.57
C GLY A 561 10.46 0.94 36.19
N ASN A 562 9.43 0.18 36.58
CA ASN A 562 9.57 -1.15 37.16
C ASN A 562 9.40 -2.30 36.16
N ASN A 563 9.34 -1.98 34.86
CA ASN A 563 9.08 -2.93 33.79
C ASN A 563 10.35 -3.17 32.97
N ILE A 564 10.49 -4.37 32.42
CA ILE A 564 11.53 -4.72 31.46
C ILE A 564 10.87 -5.23 30.19
N ILE A 565 11.18 -4.60 29.07
CA ILE A 565 10.56 -4.85 27.78
C ILE A 565 11.58 -5.50 26.86
N PHE A 566 11.17 -6.56 26.18
CA PHE A 566 11.99 -7.29 25.22
C PHE A 566 11.28 -7.28 23.87
N PHE A 567 11.87 -6.64 22.87
CA PHE A 567 11.35 -6.66 21.48
C PHE A 567 11.96 -7.78 20.66
N HIS A 568 13.20 -8.15 20.97
CA HIS A 568 13.91 -9.18 20.25
C HIS A 568 13.70 -10.54 20.92
N PRO A 569 13.73 -11.64 20.15
CA PRO A 569 13.78 -13.00 20.68
C PRO A 569 14.90 -13.21 21.71
N ASP A 570 14.79 -14.31 22.47
CA ASP A 570 15.69 -14.67 23.57
C ASP A 570 15.81 -13.62 24.68
N PRO A 571 14.69 -13.20 25.32
CA PRO A 571 14.74 -12.34 26.50
C PRO A 571 15.51 -13.01 27.64
N GLN A 572 16.40 -12.25 28.27
CA GLN A 572 17.31 -12.75 29.31
C GLN A 572 17.44 -11.75 30.46
N MET A 573 17.29 -12.24 31.69
CA MET A 573 17.40 -11.46 32.92
C MET A 573 18.43 -12.08 33.87
N TYR A 574 19.39 -11.28 34.33
CA TYR A 574 20.55 -11.76 35.09
C TYR A 574 20.70 -11.07 36.43
N VAL A 575 21.11 -11.85 37.43
CA VAL A 575 21.53 -11.37 38.76
C VAL A 575 22.95 -11.86 39.02
N LYS A 576 23.85 -10.95 39.40
CA LYS A 576 25.24 -11.28 39.78
C LYS A 576 25.46 -11.08 41.27
N PHE A 577 26.30 -11.92 41.87
CA PHE A 577 26.68 -11.82 43.27
C PHE A 577 28.15 -11.41 43.41
N SER A 578 28.46 -10.64 44.46
CA SER A 578 29.84 -10.20 44.74
C SER A 578 30.77 -11.34 45.19
N ARG A 579 30.19 -12.47 45.61
CA ARG A 579 30.86 -13.72 45.93
C ARG A 579 29.93 -14.88 45.62
N PRO A 580 30.44 -16.08 45.30
CA PRO A 580 29.62 -17.26 45.11
C PRO A 580 28.74 -17.54 46.33
N LEU A 581 27.46 -17.85 46.09
CA LEU A 581 26.45 -18.12 47.12
C LEU A 581 25.97 -19.57 47.03
N ASN A 582 25.78 -20.22 48.19
CA ASN A 582 25.10 -21.52 48.26
C ASN A 582 23.59 -21.28 48.37
N ILE A 583 22.93 -21.26 47.21
CA ILE A 583 21.49 -20.98 47.05
C ILE A 583 20.74 -22.31 47.16
N SER A 584 19.64 -22.37 47.89
CA SER A 584 18.75 -23.55 47.91
C SER A 584 17.57 -23.41 46.96
N LYS A 585 16.96 -22.22 46.92
CA LYS A 585 15.79 -21.94 46.08
C LYS A 585 15.86 -20.56 45.45
N VAL A 586 15.37 -20.45 44.21
CA VAL A 586 15.08 -19.17 43.56
C VAL A 586 13.60 -19.14 43.18
N THR A 587 12.89 -18.10 43.59
CA THR A 587 11.52 -17.82 43.14
C THR A 587 11.50 -16.56 42.29
N ILE A 588 10.97 -16.67 41.07
CA ILE A 588 10.74 -15.53 40.17
C ILE A 588 9.30 -15.07 40.30
N LEU A 589 9.11 -13.80 40.62
CA LEU A 589 7.80 -13.16 40.80
C LEU A 589 7.65 -11.95 39.88
N GLY A 590 6.43 -11.66 39.45
CA GLY A 590 6.09 -10.51 38.60
C GLY A 590 4.82 -10.76 37.81
N THR A 591 4.56 -9.93 36.81
CA THR A 591 3.53 -10.16 35.80
C THR A 591 4.19 -10.15 34.43
N MET A 592 3.69 -10.95 33.49
CA MET A 592 4.15 -10.92 32.10
C MET A 592 2.99 -10.67 31.17
N SER A 593 3.17 -9.71 30.26
CA SER A 593 2.21 -9.37 29.22
C SER A 593 2.89 -9.41 27.84
N GLN A 594 2.10 -9.74 26.83
CA GLN A 594 2.47 -9.59 25.41
C GLN A 594 1.97 -8.27 24.83
N ASP A 595 1.45 -7.39 25.68
CA ASP A 595 0.82 -6.13 25.30
C ASP A 595 1.76 -4.97 25.66
N ILE A 596 2.68 -4.67 24.74
CA ILE A 596 3.60 -3.54 24.90
C ILE A 596 2.84 -2.28 24.47
N THR A 597 2.37 -1.52 25.45
CA THR A 597 1.59 -0.31 25.18
C THR A 597 2.38 0.74 24.41
N GLN A 598 1.68 1.55 23.62
CA GLN A 598 2.27 2.62 22.81
C GLN A 598 3.02 3.68 23.65
N ASP A 599 2.60 3.94 24.89
CA ASP A 599 3.31 4.83 25.82
C ASP A 599 4.70 4.29 26.16
N MET A 600 4.82 2.97 26.31
CA MET A 600 6.09 2.30 26.57
C MET A 600 7.01 2.36 25.35
N HIS A 601 6.47 2.21 24.13
CA HIS A 601 7.22 2.47 22.89
C HIS A 601 7.74 3.91 22.82
N ASN A 602 6.91 4.89 23.14
CA ASN A 602 7.28 6.31 23.09
C ASN A 602 8.37 6.68 24.12
N GLN A 603 8.27 6.16 25.35
CA GLN A 603 9.29 6.38 26.38
C GLN A 603 10.65 5.76 26.00
N LEU A 604 10.66 4.66 25.25
CA LEU A 604 11.89 4.02 24.77
C LEU A 604 12.55 4.80 23.64
N ALA A 605 11.76 5.27 22.68
CA ALA A 605 12.24 6.16 21.63
C ALA A 605 12.91 7.41 22.24
N HIS A 606 12.30 7.98 23.28
CA HIS A 606 12.85 9.14 23.99
C HIS A 606 14.16 8.83 24.75
N LYS A 607 14.26 7.65 25.37
CA LYS A 607 15.46 7.18 26.09
C LYS A 607 16.61 6.81 25.14
N TYR A 608 16.31 6.29 23.96
CA TYR A 608 17.29 6.03 22.91
C TYR A 608 17.91 7.34 22.41
N ASN A 609 17.07 8.32 22.10
CA ASN A 609 17.50 9.64 21.64
C ASN A 609 18.38 10.37 22.67
N SER A 610 18.02 10.31 23.96
CA SER A 610 18.79 10.95 25.02
C SER A 610 20.14 10.26 25.31
N ASN A 611 20.22 8.92 25.22
CA ASN A 611 21.49 8.20 25.36
C ASN A 611 22.45 8.46 24.20
N ILE A 612 21.95 8.58 22.97
CA ILE A 612 22.75 8.98 21.80
C ILE A 612 23.35 10.37 22.04
N ILE A 613 22.55 11.35 22.47
CA ILE A 613 23.01 12.72 22.77
C ILE A 613 24.12 12.73 23.86
N ILE A 614 23.99 11.90 24.91
CA ILE A 614 25.00 11.81 25.98
C ILE A 614 26.30 11.18 25.49
N LYS A 615 26.22 10.11 24.68
CA LYS A 615 27.40 9.46 24.08
C LYS A 615 28.15 10.43 23.17
N THR A 616 27.43 11.18 22.34
CA THR A 616 27.98 12.20 21.44
C THR A 616 28.68 13.31 22.22
N LYS A 617 28.06 13.83 23.29
CA LYS A 617 28.70 14.83 24.19
C LYS A 617 29.95 14.31 24.88
N THR A 618 29.97 13.03 25.27
CA THR A 618 31.12 12.41 25.94
C THR A 618 32.29 12.21 24.97
N ASN A 619 32.00 11.79 23.74
CA ASN A 619 32.99 11.68 22.67
C ASN A 619 33.54 13.06 22.26
N LEU A 620 32.70 14.09 22.20
CA LEU A 620 33.14 15.47 21.94
C LEU A 620 34.09 15.99 23.03
N LYS A 621 33.77 15.72 24.32
CA LYS A 621 34.65 16.09 25.44
C LYS A 621 35.99 15.36 25.38
N ALA A 622 35.99 14.07 25.04
CA ALA A 622 37.22 13.30 24.89
C ALA A 622 38.09 13.81 23.73
N PHE A 623 37.45 14.19 22.61
CA PHE A 623 38.09 14.78 21.44
C PHE A 623 38.70 16.15 21.74
N LEU A 624 37.95 17.06 22.39
CA LEU A 624 38.45 18.36 22.83
C LEU A 624 39.61 18.25 23.83
N LYS A 625 39.60 17.23 24.69
CA LYS A 625 40.70 16.96 25.63
C LYS A 625 41.96 16.42 24.92
N LYS A 626 41.80 15.74 23.79
CA LYS A 626 42.90 15.33 22.90
C LYS A 626 43.50 16.55 22.16
N ILE A 627 42.66 17.44 21.64
CA ILE A 627 43.11 18.67 20.97
C ILE A 627 43.87 19.58 21.95
N LYS A 628 43.37 19.78 23.18
CA LYS A 628 44.07 20.53 24.24
C LYS A 628 45.38 19.90 24.74
N ARG A 629 45.68 18.66 24.33
CA ARG A 629 46.97 17.99 24.61
C ARG A 629 47.95 18.13 23.44
N HIS A 630 47.52 18.65 22.30
CA HIS A 630 48.33 18.83 21.09
C HIS A 630 48.46 20.31 20.68
N LEU A 631 47.76 21.19 21.40
CA LEU A 631 48.06 22.62 21.57
C LEU A 631 48.77 22.79 22.90
#